data_AF-A0A3Q8XF99-F1
#
_entry.id   AF-A0A3Q8XF99-F1
#
_cell.length_a   1.000
_cell.length_b   1.000
_cell.length_c   1.000
_cell.angle_alpha   90.00
_cell.angle_beta   90.00
_cell.angle_gamma   90.00
#
_symmetry.space_group_name_H-M   'P 1'
#
loop_
_entity.id
_entity.type
_entity.pdbx_description
1 polymer ?
#
loop_
_entity_poly.entity_id
_entity_poly.type
_entity_poly.pdbx_seq_one_letter_code
_entity_poly.pdbx_strand_id
1 'polypeptide(L)'
;MNDSEQTYKAIVQSLISQADVQTERLAVRAKLDVQAAELRPNVLVRVLISEATAKSALRIQKSAVQSIEGEDSILSARMAVCRRRNTISL
;
A
#
# COMPACT_ATOMS: atom_id res chain seq x y z
N MET A 1 -13.83 22.55 6.72
CA MET A 1 -14.29 22.45 5.32
C MET A 1 -14.36 20.97 5.00
N ASN A 2 -15.57 20.45 4.79
CA ASN A 2 -15.81 19.02 4.66
C ASN A 2 -15.45 18.59 3.22
N ASP A 3 -14.22 18.13 3.02
CA ASP A 3 -13.88 17.39 1.81
C ASP A 3 -14.53 16.00 1.95
N SER A 4 -15.67 15.82 1.30
CA SER A 4 -16.34 14.52 1.29
C SER A 4 -15.51 13.61 0.39
N GLU A 5 -14.58 12.85 0.97
CA GLU A 5 -13.70 11.91 0.25
C GLU A 5 -14.52 10.77 -0.38
N GLN A 6 -15.20 11.07 -1.48
CA GLN A 6 -15.99 10.13 -2.23
C GLN A 6 -15.06 9.24 -3.05
N THR A 7 -14.90 8.02 -2.58
CA THR A 7 -14.09 7.00 -3.24
C THR A 7 -14.96 6.17 -4.16
N TYR A 8 -14.56 6.06 -5.42
CA TYR A 8 -15.27 5.26 -6.42
C TYR A 8 -14.38 4.11 -6.91
N LYS A 9 -15.00 2.95 -7.15
CA LYS A 9 -14.31 1.81 -7.75
C LYS A 9 -14.46 1.84 -9.26
N ALA A 10 -13.37 1.57 -9.95
CA ALA A 10 -13.33 1.47 -11.40
C ALA A 10 -12.55 0.22 -11.82
N ILE A 11 -12.97 -0.36 -12.93
CA ILE A 11 -12.36 -1.53 -13.55
C ILE A 11 -11.59 -1.05 -14.77
N VAL A 12 -10.32 -1.43 -14.87
CA VAL A 12 -9.49 -1.15 -16.06
C VAL A 12 -10.04 -1.94 -17.24
N GLN A 13 -10.38 -1.24 -18.31
CA GLN A 13 -10.85 -1.84 -19.56
C GLN A 13 -9.72 -2.09 -20.53
N SER A 14 -8.82 -1.11 -20.69
CA SER A 14 -7.66 -1.24 -21.57
C SER A 14 -6.50 -0.36 -21.12
N LEU A 15 -5.29 -0.84 -21.42
CA LEU A 15 -4.04 -0.11 -21.32
C LEU A 15 -3.56 0.19 -22.73
N ILE A 16 -3.33 1.46 -23.04
CA ILE A 16 -2.69 1.86 -24.30
C ILE A 16 -1.18 1.68 -24.09
N SER A 17 -0.60 0.68 -24.74
CA SER A 17 0.80 0.26 -24.55
C SER A 17 1.82 1.23 -25.13
N GLN A 18 1.38 2.17 -25.97
CA GLN A 18 2.21 3.24 -26.51
C GLN A 18 2.00 4.50 -25.67
N ALA A 19 3.09 5.10 -25.20
CA ALA A 19 3.05 6.38 -24.52
C ALA A 19 2.59 7.48 -25.49
N ASP A 20 1.78 8.39 -24.97
CA ASP A 20 1.39 9.58 -25.70
C ASP A 20 2.61 10.49 -25.93
N VAL A 21 2.79 10.96 -27.17
CA VAL A 21 4.01 11.68 -27.59
C VAL A 21 4.12 13.07 -26.96
N GLN A 22 3.00 13.67 -26.52
CA GLN A 22 2.99 15.01 -25.93
C GLN A 22 3.19 14.99 -24.42
N THR A 23 2.68 13.96 -23.75
CA THR A 23 2.69 13.84 -22.29
C THR A 23 3.68 12.82 -21.76
N GLU A 24 4.24 11.99 -22.65
CA GLU A 24 5.15 10.86 -22.35
C GLU A 24 4.56 9.86 -21.35
N ARG A 25 3.22 9.83 -21.23
CA ARG A 25 2.50 8.99 -20.27
C ARG A 25 1.68 7.94 -20.98
N LEU A 26 1.53 6.79 -20.33
CA LEU A 26 0.60 5.75 -20.75
C LEU A 26 -0.83 6.17 -20.41
N ALA A 27 -1.75 5.90 -21.35
CA ALA A 27 -3.17 6.14 -21.15
C ALA A 27 -3.88 4.84 -20.76
N VAL A 28 -4.68 4.91 -19.70
CA VAL A 28 -5.52 3.81 -19.22
C VAL A 28 -6.98 4.21 -19.38
N ARG A 29 -7.77 3.32 -19.99
CA ARG A 29 -9.22 3.45 -20.02
C ARG A 29 -9.80 2.59 -18.91
N ALA A 30 -10.53 3.22 -18.00
CA ALA A 30 -11.26 2.53 -16.94
C ALA A 30 -12.74 2.86 -17.04
N LYS A 31 -13.58 1.94 -16.56
CA LYS A 31 -15.02 2.11 -16.42
C LYS A 31 -15.38 2.03 -14.95
N LEU A 32 -16.19 2.98 -14.50
CA LEU A 32 -16.76 2.95 -13.16
C LEU A 32 -17.64 1.71 -12.98
N ASP A 33 -17.49 1.07 -11.83
CA ASP A 33 -18.30 -0.09 -11.45
C ASP A 33 -19.77 0.32 -11.25
N VAL A 34 -19.98 1.46 -10.60
CA VAL A 34 -21.29 2.08 -10.39
C VAL A 34 -21.29 3.48 -10.98
N GLN A 35 -22.36 3.82 -11.71
CA GLN A 35 -22.54 5.18 -12.23
C GLN A 35 -22.82 6.14 -11.07
N ALA A 36 -22.02 7.20 -10.96
CA ALA A 36 -22.17 8.27 -9.99
C ALA A 36 -22.56 9.57 -10.69
N ALA A 37 -23.59 10.25 -10.20
CA ALA A 37 -24.10 11.49 -10.82
C ALA A 37 -23.13 12.67 -10.63
N GLU A 38 -22.26 12.57 -9.63
CA GLU A 38 -21.25 13.55 -9.24
C GLU A 38 -20.03 13.51 -10.17
N LEU A 39 -19.70 12.35 -10.74
CA LEU A 39 -18.59 12.16 -11.69
C LEU A 39 -19.02 12.50 -13.11
N ARG A 40 -19.24 13.80 -13.35
CA ARG A 40 -19.53 14.34 -14.68
C ARG A 40 -18.31 14.23 -15.61
N PRO A 41 -18.52 14.25 -16.95
CA PRO A 41 -17.41 14.33 -17.89
C PRO A 41 -16.49 15.52 -17.59
N ASN A 42 -15.18 15.34 -17.80
CA ASN A 42 -14.12 16.34 -17.60
C ASN A 42 -13.92 16.81 -16.15
N VAL A 43 -14.40 16.07 -15.15
CA VAL A 43 -14.04 16.30 -13.74
C VAL A 43 -12.61 15.83 -13.47
N LEU A 44 -11.83 16.65 -12.77
CA LEU A 44 -10.51 16.27 -12.29
C LEU A 44 -10.65 15.29 -11.12
N VAL A 45 -10.00 14.14 -11.21
CA VAL A 45 -10.04 13.10 -10.18
C VAL A 45 -8.63 12.70 -9.77
N ARG A 46 -8.49 12.25 -8.53
CA ARG A 46 -7.28 11.55 -8.07
C ARG A 46 -7.49 10.07 -8.29
N VAL A 47 -6.58 9.42 -9.00
CA VAL A 47 -6.63 7.99 -9.27
C VAL A 47 -5.67 7.28 -8.32
N LEU A 48 -6.17 6.27 -7.61
CA LEU A 48 -5.36 5.36 -6.81
C LEU A 48 -5.32 4.01 -7.52
N ILE A 49 -4.12 3.63 -7.99
CA ILE A 49 -3.89 2.32 -8.59
C ILE A 49 -3.43 1.40 -7.47
N SER A 50 -4.24 0.40 -7.13
CA SER A 50 -3.86 -0.61 -6.16
C SER A 50 -2.79 -1.50 -6.80
N GLU A 51 -1.59 -1.54 -6.20
CA GLU A 51 -0.56 -2.48 -6.64
C GLU A 51 -1.06 -3.92 -6.46
N ALA A 52 -0.68 -4.80 -7.40
CA ALA A 52 -1.00 -6.21 -7.30
C ALA A 52 -0.57 -6.74 -5.94
N THR A 53 -1.46 -7.47 -5.27
CA THR A 53 -1.24 -8.00 -3.93
C THR A 53 0.09 -8.74 -3.93
N ALA A 54 1.06 -8.21 -3.19
CA ALA A 54 2.42 -8.74 -3.22
C ALA A 54 2.40 -10.25 -2.99
N LYS A 55 3.11 -10.97 -3.86
CA LYS A 55 3.36 -12.42 -3.80
C LYS A 55 3.58 -12.85 -2.35
N SER A 56 2.98 -13.98 -1.93
CA SER A 56 3.06 -14.45 -0.54
C SER A 56 4.53 -14.47 -0.07
N ALA A 57 4.86 -13.53 0.81
CA ALA A 57 6.20 -13.29 1.31
C ALA A 57 6.12 -12.79 2.75
N LEU A 58 7.19 -13.02 3.52
CA LEU A 58 7.32 -12.49 4.86
C LEU A 58 7.37 -10.96 4.80
N ARG A 59 6.45 -10.29 5.51
CA ARG A 59 6.38 -8.83 5.57
C ARG A 59 6.92 -8.34 6.90
N ILE A 60 7.84 -7.40 6.84
CA ILE A 60 8.43 -6.69 7.98
C ILE A 60 8.31 -5.19 7.74
N GLN A 61 8.31 -4.40 8.80
CA GLN A 61 8.38 -2.95 8.64
C GLN A 61 9.76 -2.56 8.07
N LYS A 62 9.78 -1.59 7.15
CA LYS A 62 11.05 -1.10 6.57
C LYS A 62 12.04 -0.63 7.63
N SER A 63 11.54 -0.06 8.72
CA SER A 63 12.34 0.37 9.87
C SER A 63 13.03 -0.76 10.63
N ALA A 64 12.59 -2.01 10.46
CA ALA A 64 13.20 -3.16 11.12
C ALA A 64 14.40 -3.72 10.34
N VAL A 65 14.56 -3.37 9.06
CA VAL A 65 15.72 -3.74 8.25
C VAL A 65 16.86 -2.80 8.56
N GLN A 66 17.99 -3.35 8.94
CA GLN A 66 19.22 -2.61 9.20
C GLN A 66 20.28 -3.05 8.21
N SER A 67 20.98 -2.08 7.61
CA SER A 67 22.16 -2.37 6.80
C SER A 67 23.37 -2.42 7.72
N ILE A 68 23.92 -3.61 7.93
CA ILE A 68 25.13 -3.84 8.73
C ILE A 68 26.17 -4.40 7.77
N GLU A 69 27.31 -3.71 7.63
CA GLU A 69 28.40 -4.12 6.72
C GLU A 69 27.96 -4.32 5.25
N GLY A 70 26.90 -3.65 4.82
CA GLY A 70 26.35 -3.76 3.47
C GLY A 70 25.33 -4.89 3.29
N GLU A 71 25.03 -5.66 4.35
CA GLU A 71 24.00 -6.71 4.34
C GLU A 71 22.72 -6.26 5.06
N ASP A 72 21.58 -6.62 4.49
CA ASP A 72 20.26 -6.37 5.09
C ASP A 72 19.96 -7.41 6.17
N SER A 73 19.95 -6.97 7.43
CA SER A 73 19.74 -7.80 8.61
C SER A 73 18.51 -7.38 9.42
N ILE A 74 17.91 -8.33 10.14
CA ILE A 74 16.76 -8.09 11.01
C ILE A 74 17.08 -8.65 12.39
N LEU A 75 16.90 -7.84 13.43
CA LEU A 75 17.10 -8.28 14.81
C LEU A 75 15.82 -8.92 15.34
N SER A 76 15.90 -10.21 15.68
CA SER A 76 14.80 -10.90 16.35
C SER A 76 14.93 -10.77 17.87
N ALA A 77 13.92 -10.20 18.52
CA ALA A 77 13.87 -10.13 19.97
C ALA A 77 13.50 -11.50 20.54
N ARG A 78 14.24 -11.96 21.55
CA ARG A 78 13.92 -13.18 22.30
C ARG A 78 13.46 -12.78 23.70
N MET A 79 12.24 -13.17 24.08
CA MET A 79 11.71 -12.92 25.43
C MET A 79 12.51 -13.70 26.48
N ALA A 80 12.99 -13.00 27.51
CA ALA A 80 13.55 -13.60 28.72
C ALA A 80 12.47 -13.72 29.80
N VAL A 81 12.28 -14.93 30.35
CA VAL A 81 11.34 -15.19 31.45
C VAL A 81 12.03 -14.90 32.78
N CYS A 82 11.63 -13.84 33.46
CA CYS A 82 12.09 -13.53 34.82
C CYS A 82 11.28 -14.34 35.85
N ARG A 83 11.88 -15.37 36.45
CA ARG A 83 11.28 -16.08 37.60
C ARG A 83 11.63 -15.34 38.90
N ARG A 84 10.65 -14.71 39.54
CA ARG A 84 10.78 -14.27 40.94
C ARG A 84 10.83 -15.51 41.84
N ARG A 85 11.95 -15.75 42.52
CA ARG A 85 11.97 -16.65 43.69
C ARG A 85 11.43 -15.88 44.88
N ASN A 86 10.28 -16.30 45.39
CA ASN A 86 9.76 -15.83 46.68
C ASN A 86 9.94 -16.98 47.67
N THR A 87 10.97 -16.90 48.51
CA THR A 87 11.18 -17.80 49.64
C THR A 87 10.92 -16.99 50.90
N ILE A 88 9.82 -17.31 51.58
CA ILE A 88 9.56 -16.89 52.96
C ILE A 88 9.96 -18.09 53.82
N SER A 89 11.00 -17.93 54.63
CA SER A 89 11.35 -18.89 55.68
C SER A 89 10.55 -18.55 56.94
N LEU A 90 9.90 -19.55 57.52
CA LEU A 90 9.21 -19.49 58.82
C LEU A 90 10.20 -19.63 59.98
#